data_AF-A0A923UUQ7-F1
#
_entry.id   AF-A0A923UUQ7-F1
#
_cell.length_a   1.000
_cell.length_b   1.000
_cell.length_c   1.000
_cell.angle_alpha   90.00
_cell.angle_beta   90.00
_cell.angle_gamma   90.00
#
_symmetry.space_group_name_H-M   'P 1'
#
loop_
_entity.id
_entity.type
_entity.pdbx_description
1 polymer ?
#
loop_
_entity_poly.entity_id
_entity_poly.type
_entity_poly.pdbx_seq_one_letter_code
_entity_poly.pdbx_strand_id
1 'polypeptide(L)' 'ALWEQFQLQARAGVVNWNRPTTGAASSAPFGGIGQSGNHRPSAYYAADYCAYPVASIESPSLVMPAQLSPGLTF' A
#
# COMPACT_ATOMS: atom_id res chain seq x y z
N ALA A 1 17.17 -16.04 -18.20
CA ALA A 1 17.99 -15.03 -18.89
C ALA A 1 17.16 -13.88 -19.47
N LEU A 2 16.61 -13.95 -20.69
CA LEU A 2 15.96 -12.77 -21.33
C LEU A 2 14.68 -12.29 -20.63
N TRP A 3 13.83 -13.20 -20.18
CA TRP A 3 12.61 -12.83 -19.44
C TRP A 3 12.94 -12.12 -18.13
N GLU A 4 13.87 -12.65 -17.35
CA GLU A 4 14.31 -12.03 -16.08
C GLU A 4 14.87 -10.64 -16.33
N GLN A 5 15.71 -10.48 -17.37
CA GLN A 5 16.23 -9.17 -17.77
C GLN A 5 15.09 -8.20 -18.14
N PHE A 6 14.13 -8.65 -18.95
CA PHE A 6 12.97 -7.83 -19.31
C PHE A 6 12.14 -7.44 -18.08
N GLN A 7 11.82 -8.40 -17.21
CA GLN A 7 11.04 -8.16 -15.99
C GLN A 7 11.73 -7.14 -15.07
N LEU A 8 13.05 -7.24 -14.91
CA LEU A 8 13.84 -6.32 -14.07
C LEU A 8 13.93 -4.90 -14.67
N GLN A 9 13.85 -4.76 -15.98
CA GLN A 9 14.01 -3.47 -16.68
C GLN A 9 12.68 -2.80 -17.03
N ALA A 10 11.59 -3.57 -17.13
CA ALA A 10 10.28 -3.07 -17.50
C ALA A 10 9.75 -2.07 -16.46
N ARG A 11 9.29 -0.92 -16.93
CA ARG A 11 8.65 0.13 -16.11
C ARG A 11 7.15 0.17 -16.41
N ALA A 12 6.43 -0.86 -15.99
CA ALA A 12 5.00 -1.00 -16.18
C ALA A 12 4.34 -1.66 -14.95
N GLY A 13 3.04 -1.41 -14.76
CA GLY A 13 2.28 -1.98 -13.64
C GLY A 13 1.83 -3.42 -13.84
N VAL A 14 1.74 -3.87 -15.09
CA VAL A 14 1.38 -5.25 -15.46
C VAL A 14 2.39 -5.74 -16.50
N VAL A 15 3.07 -6.84 -16.19
CA VAL A 15 4.13 -7.41 -17.02
C VAL A 15 3.89 -8.92 -17.12
N ASN A 16 3.60 -9.41 -18.33
CA ASN A 16 3.17 -10.79 -18.57
C ASN A 16 4.23 -11.57 -19.38
N TRP A 17 4.46 -12.84 -19.05
CA TRP A 17 5.30 -13.76 -19.83
C TRP A 17 4.44 -14.83 -20.50
N ASN A 18 4.63 -15.05 -21.81
CA ASN A 18 3.91 -16.07 -22.58
C ASN A 18 2.37 -15.99 -22.44
N ARG A 19 1.86 -14.77 -22.20
CA ARG A 19 0.44 -14.42 -22.08
C ARG A 19 0.19 -13.07 -22.75
N PRO A 20 -1.00 -12.80 -23.29
CA PRO A 20 -1.32 -11.50 -23.89
C PRO A 20 -1.15 -10.33 -22.90
N THR A 21 -0.83 -9.14 -23.41
CA THR A 21 -0.74 -7.92 -22.57
C THR A 21 -2.09 -7.50 -22.00
N THR A 22 -3.20 -7.95 -22.59
CA THR A 22 -4.57 -7.73 -22.11
C THR A 22 -4.97 -8.65 -20.95
N GLY A 23 -4.17 -9.68 -20.64
CA GLY A 23 -4.44 -10.58 -19.52
C GLY A 23 -4.08 -9.93 -18.17
N ALA A 24 -5.03 -9.93 -17.22
CA ALA A 24 -4.82 -9.45 -15.86
C ALA A 24 -5.67 -10.26 -14.86
N ALA A 25 -5.24 -10.31 -13.60
CA ALA A 25 -5.99 -10.94 -12.51
C ALA A 25 -6.61 -9.86 -11.62
N SER A 26 -7.94 -9.89 -11.43
CA SER A 26 -8.63 -8.95 -10.54
C SER A 26 -8.27 -9.12 -9.06
N SER A 27 -7.72 -10.29 -8.70
CA SER A 27 -7.16 -10.60 -7.37
C SER A 27 -5.76 -10.02 -7.14
N ALA A 28 -5.17 -9.33 -8.14
CA ALA A 28 -3.92 -8.60 -8.01
C ALA A 28 -4.16 -7.09 -8.21
N PRO A 29 -3.23 -6.21 -7.79
CA PRO A 29 -3.32 -4.79 -8.09
C PRO A 29 -3.26 -4.52 -9.60
N PHE A 30 -4.04 -3.54 -10.08
CA PHE A 30 -4.01 -3.11 -11.48
C PHE A 30 -3.82 -1.60 -11.55
N GLY A 31 -2.60 -1.15 -11.87
CA GLY A 31 -2.30 0.28 -11.99
C GLY A 31 -0.97 0.55 -12.67
N GLY A 32 -0.98 1.44 -13.67
CA GLY A 32 0.22 1.88 -14.35
C GLY A 32 1.06 2.86 -13.53
N ILE A 33 2.34 2.98 -13.89
CA ILE A 33 3.29 3.97 -13.35
C ILE A 33 3.58 5.06 -14.40
N GLY A 34 4.30 6.12 -14.02
CA GLY A 34 4.58 7.24 -14.92
C GLY A 34 3.31 8.04 -15.24
N GLN A 35 3.08 8.39 -16.50
CA GLN A 35 1.88 9.14 -16.91
C GLN A 35 0.60 8.30 -16.91
N SER A 36 0.70 6.98 -16.76
CA SER A 36 -0.45 6.07 -16.76
C SER A 36 -1.18 5.98 -15.41
N GLY A 37 -0.69 6.66 -14.38
CA GLY A 37 -1.29 6.60 -13.04
C GLY A 37 -0.68 7.59 -12.08
N ASN A 38 -1.16 7.56 -10.84
CA ASN A 38 -0.75 8.45 -9.75
C ASN A 38 -0.43 7.66 -8.46
N HIS A 39 0.09 6.45 -8.61
CA HIS A 39 0.44 5.55 -7.50
C HIS A 39 -0.76 5.09 -6.63
N ARG A 40 -1.96 5.05 -7.22
CA ARG A 40 -3.16 4.47 -6.62
C ARG A 40 -3.71 3.34 -7.50
N PRO A 41 -3.08 2.15 -7.50
CA PRO A 41 -3.55 1.02 -8.30
C PRO A 41 -4.96 0.59 -7.87
N SER A 42 -5.76 0.15 -8.83
CA SER A 42 -7.10 -0.37 -8.62
C SER A 42 -7.10 -1.91 -8.56
N ALA A 43 -8.19 -2.54 -9.00
CA ALA A 43 -8.47 -3.96 -8.81
C ALA A 43 -8.32 -4.32 -7.33
N TYR A 44 -7.40 -5.21 -6.96
CA TYR A 44 -7.28 -5.66 -5.56
C TYR A 44 -6.92 -4.53 -4.57
N TYR A 45 -6.10 -3.55 -4.97
CA TYR A 45 -5.72 -2.41 -4.14
C TYR A 45 -6.71 -1.25 -4.18
N ALA A 46 -7.88 -1.42 -4.82
CA ALA A 46 -8.92 -0.40 -4.75
C ALA A 46 -9.35 -0.08 -3.31
N ALA A 47 -9.26 -1.06 -2.41
CA ALA A 47 -9.51 -0.86 -0.98
C ALA A 47 -8.64 0.27 -0.37
N ASP A 48 -7.38 0.38 -0.79
CA ASP A 48 -6.41 1.34 -0.26
C ASP A 48 -6.78 2.79 -0.54
N TYR A 49 -7.52 3.07 -1.61
CA TYR A 49 -8.01 4.41 -1.92
C TYR A 49 -9.48 4.62 -1.58
N CYS A 50 -10.21 3.57 -1.23
CA CYS A 50 -11.62 3.65 -0.81
C CYS A 50 -11.78 3.90 0.69
N ALA A 51 -10.78 3.54 1.50
CA ALA A 51 -10.78 3.73 2.95
C ALA A 51 -9.46 4.38 3.41
N TYR A 52 -9.51 5.06 4.55
CA TYR A 52 -8.32 5.55 5.25
C TYR A 52 -8.21 4.83 6.59
N PRO A 53 -6.99 4.50 7.06
CA PRO A 53 -6.81 3.85 8.34
C PRO A 53 -7.08 4.84 9.48
N VAL A 54 -7.77 4.38 10.53
CA VAL A 54 -7.90 5.08 11.81
C VAL A 54 -7.33 4.15 12.88
N ALA A 55 -6.30 4.62 13.59
CA ALA A 55 -5.69 3.89 14.70
C ALA A 55 -6.01 4.61 16.02
N SER A 56 -6.44 3.86 17.03
CA SER A 56 -6.80 4.37 18.35
C SER A 56 -5.97 3.70 19.44
N ILE A 57 -5.64 4.48 20.48
CA ILE A 57 -5.19 3.95 21.78
C ILE A 57 -6.30 4.26 22.77
N GLU A 58 -6.93 3.22 23.31
CA GLU A 58 -8.09 3.35 24.18
C GLU A 58 -7.73 2.92 25.61
N SER A 59 -8.07 3.77 26.58
CA SER A 59 -8.01 3.45 28.01
C SER A 59 -9.41 3.52 28.59
N PRO A 60 -9.93 2.45 29.24
CA PRO A 60 -11.27 2.46 29.83
C PRO A 60 -11.47 3.53 30.91
N SER A 61 -10.39 3.97 31.54
CA SER A 61 -10.41 5.01 32.57
C SER A 61 -9.26 6.00 32.40
N LEU A 62 -9.51 7.24 32.81
CA LEU A 62 -8.50 8.28 32.90
C LEU A 62 -7.68 8.09 34.18
N VAL A 63 -6.39 7.81 34.05
CA VAL A 63 -5.46 7.65 35.18
C VAL A 63 -4.21 8.48 34.96
N MET A 64 -3.63 8.97 36.06
CA MET A 64 -2.28 9.53 36.03
C MET A 64 -1.27 8.41 35.74
N PRO A 65 -0.18 8.68 35.01
CA PRO A 65 0.88 7.69 34.84
C PRO A 65 1.51 7.38 36.20
N ALA A 66 1.94 6.13 36.40
CA ALA A 66 2.56 5.70 37.65
C ALA A 66 3.83 6.50 38.00
N GLN A 67 4.54 6.99 36.98
CA GLN A 67 5.69 7.87 37.11
C GLN A 67 5.49 9.10 36.24
N LEU A 68 5.51 10.28 36.86
CA LEU A 68 5.50 11.55 36.12
C LEU A 68 6.84 11.78 35.42
N SER A 69 6.79 12.48 34.29
CA SER A 69 8.01 12.97 33.63
C SER A 69 8.74 13.97 34.54
N PRO A 70 10.08 14.01 34.54
CA PRO A 70 10.85 14.95 35.37
C PRO A 70 10.41 16.41 35.17
N GLY A 71 10.29 17.17 36.27
CA GLY A 71 9.92 18.59 36.26
C GLY A 71 8.40 18.87 36.29
N LEU A 72 7.56 17.84 36.26
CA LEU A 72 6.11 17.97 36.48
C LEU A 72 5.79 17.88 37.98
N THR A 73 5.12 18.90 38.52
CA THR A 73 4.65 18.94 39.93
C THR A 73 3.18 19.31 39.93
N PHE A 74 2.35 18.47 40.55
CA PHE A 74 0.89 18.59 40.58
C PHE A 74 0.38 18.30 41.99
#